data_AF-A0ABD2W6W8-F1
#
_entry.id   AF-A0ABD2W6W8-F1
#
_cell.length_a   1.000
_cell.length_b   1.000
_cell.length_c   1.000
_cell.angle_alpha   90.00
_cell.angle_beta   90.00
_cell.angle_gamma   90.00
#
_symmetry.space_group_name_H-M   'P 1'
#
loop_
_entity.id
_entity.type
_entity.pdbx_description
1 polymer ?
#
loop_
_entity_poly.entity_id
_entity_poly.type
_entity_poly.pdbx_seq_one_letter_code
_entity_poly.pdbx_strand_id
1 'polypeptide(L)'
;MDLVGPLPEVRGYQYILTMINRFSRWPEAIPLTDITMETVAREFVSNWVVRFGAPSIITTDQGGQFEGGLFRDVCKARGIDKKRTTSYHPQSNGIVERFHRDLKAALRCRRESEEWLDNLQAVMLGLRTRQILGTDMSPAELCVFPGYFAITMTTTLILASSRSLFYD
;
A
#
# COMPACT_ATOMS: atom_id res chain seq x y z
N MET A 1 3.19 -3.97 6.76
CA MET A 1 1.84 -3.37 6.81
C MET A 1 1.71 -2.74 8.18
N ASP A 2 1.14 -1.54 8.23
CA ASP A 2 1.11 -0.72 9.44
C ASP A 2 -0.05 0.29 9.36
N LEU A 3 -0.39 0.94 10.48
CA LEU A 3 -1.44 1.95 10.55
C LEU A 3 -0.84 3.35 10.79
N VAL A 4 -1.48 4.35 10.20
CA VAL A 4 -1.25 5.77 10.52
C VAL A 4 -2.53 6.34 11.09
N GLY A 5 -2.43 6.98 12.25
CA GLY A 5 -3.54 7.72 12.87
C GLY A 5 -3.41 7.78 14.40
N PRO A 6 -4.41 8.38 15.07
CA PRO A 6 -5.55 9.07 14.45
C PRO A 6 -5.12 10.37 13.76
N LEU A 7 -5.74 10.66 12.61
CA LEU A 7 -5.67 11.91 11.86
C LEU A 7 -6.93 12.75 12.16
N PRO A 8 -6.95 14.06 11.82
CA PRO A 8 -8.19 14.83 11.83
C PRO A 8 -9.28 14.11 11.03
N GLU A 9 -10.47 14.03 11.61
CA GLU A 9 -11.57 13.31 10.98
C GLU A 9 -12.06 14.02 9.73
N VAL A 10 -12.17 13.26 8.64
CA VAL A 10 -12.77 13.75 7.39
C VAL A 10 -13.75 12.70 6.90
N ARG A 11 -15.05 13.04 6.89
CA ARG A 11 -16.14 12.13 6.48
C ARG A 11 -16.11 10.78 7.21
N GLY A 12 -15.79 10.78 8.51
CA GLY A 12 -15.67 9.58 9.35
C GLY A 12 -14.35 8.81 9.21
N TYR A 13 -13.44 9.21 8.33
CA TYR A 13 -12.13 8.59 8.19
C TYR A 13 -11.12 9.27 9.12
N GLN A 14 -10.39 8.47 9.89
CA GLN A 14 -9.38 8.95 10.85
C GLN A 14 -8.06 8.16 10.78
N TYR A 15 -8.03 7.05 10.04
CA TYR A 15 -6.87 6.17 9.99
C TYR A 15 -6.50 5.86 8.53
N ILE A 16 -5.27 5.40 8.33
CA ILE A 16 -4.79 4.91 7.04
C ILE A 16 -4.10 3.57 7.25
N LEU A 17 -4.58 2.52 6.59
CA LEU A 17 -3.85 1.27 6.43
C LEU A 17 -2.77 1.42 5.37
N THR A 18 -1.54 1.20 5.78
CA THR A 18 -0.37 1.31 4.91
C THR A 18 0.23 -0.06 4.62
N MET A 19 0.49 -0.33 3.35
CA MET A 19 1.14 -1.56 2.88
C MET A 19 2.23 -1.18 1.90
N ILE A 20 3.39 -1.84 1.99
CA ILE A 20 4.54 -1.54 1.13
C ILE A 20 5.14 -2.86 0.64
N ASN A 21 5.32 -2.97 -0.68
CA ASN A 21 6.10 -4.05 -1.25
C ASN A 21 7.59 -3.79 -0.99
N ARG A 22 8.29 -4.73 -0.35
CA ARG A 22 9.70 -4.53 0.02
C ARG A 22 10.64 -4.42 -1.19
N PHE A 23 10.33 -5.11 -2.29
CA PHE A 23 11.15 -5.13 -3.51
C PHE A 23 10.92 -3.86 -4.33
N SER A 24 9.71 -3.68 -4.86
CA SER A 24 9.41 -2.54 -5.73
C SER A 24 9.25 -1.21 -4.98
N ARG A 25 9.21 -1.24 -3.64
CA ARG A 25 8.84 -0.09 -2.80
C ARG A 25 7.43 0.44 -3.06
N TRP A 26 6.59 -0.32 -3.77
CA TRP A 26 5.22 0.09 -4.10
C TRP A 26 4.42 0.36 -2.82
N PRO A 27 3.93 1.60 -2.62
CA PRO A 27 3.11 1.93 -1.47
C PRO A 27 1.61 1.83 -1.79
N GLU A 28 0.85 1.35 -0.81
CA GLU A 28 -0.60 1.44 -0.72
C GLU A 28 -0.98 2.14 0.59
N ALA A 29 -1.99 3.01 0.51
CA ALA A 29 -2.53 3.77 1.63
C ALA A 29 -4.05 3.79 1.48
N ILE A 30 -4.74 3.09 2.38
CA ILE A 30 -6.19 2.91 2.34
C ILE A 30 -6.81 3.63 3.55
N PRO A 31 -7.67 4.64 3.34
CA PRO A 31 -8.30 5.36 4.44
C PRO A 31 -9.29 4.43 5.16
N LEU A 32 -9.28 4.43 6.49
CA LEU A 32 -10.16 3.64 7.34
C LEU A 32 -10.94 4.52 8.33
N THR A 33 -12.17 4.11 8.62
CA THR A 33 -13.03 4.68 9.67
C THR A 33 -12.71 4.12 11.05
N ASP A 34 -12.21 2.87 11.11
CA ASP A 34 -11.83 2.17 12.32
C ASP A 34 -10.61 1.28 12.05
N ILE A 35 -10.01 0.77 13.14
CA ILE A 35 -8.83 -0.12 13.09
C ILE A 35 -9.17 -1.52 13.58
N THR A 36 -10.43 -1.95 13.45
CA THR A 36 -10.83 -3.31 13.82
C THR A 36 -10.12 -4.33 12.94
N MET A 37 -9.97 -5.53 13.48
CA MET A 37 -9.31 -6.64 12.77
C MET A 37 -10.07 -7.00 11.49
N GLU A 38 -11.40 -6.97 11.54
CA GLU A 38 -12.32 -7.23 10.45
C GLU A 38 -12.12 -6.23 9.31
N THR A 39 -12.10 -4.94 9.65
CA THR A 39 -11.85 -3.87 8.67
C THR A 39 -10.46 -4.02 8.06
N VAL A 40 -9.41 -4.20 8.87
CA VAL A 40 -8.04 -4.37 8.37
C VAL A 40 -7.90 -5.60 7.47
N ALA A 41 -8.47 -6.74 7.85
CA ALA A 41 -8.42 -7.96 7.04
C ALA A 41 -9.17 -7.80 5.70
N ARG A 42 -10.36 -7.19 5.72
CA ARG A 42 -11.16 -6.90 4.53
C ARG A 42 -10.41 -5.98 3.58
N GLU A 43 -9.86 -4.88 4.09
CA GLU A 43 -9.16 -3.90 3.25
C GLU A 43 -7.83 -4.45 2.70
N PHE A 44 -7.12 -5.26 3.49
CA PHE A 44 -5.94 -5.97 3.00
C PHE A 44 -6.29 -6.90 1.83
N VAL A 45 -7.32 -7.72 1.96
CA VAL A 45 -7.72 -8.63 0.88
C VAL A 45 -8.18 -7.84 -0.36
N SER A 46 -9.06 -6.86 -0.17
CA SER A 46 -9.72 -6.13 -1.27
C SER A 46 -8.77 -5.22 -2.05
N ASN A 47 -7.78 -4.63 -1.38
CA ASN A 47 -6.88 -3.67 -2.01
C ASN A 47 -5.51 -4.25 -2.36
N TRP A 48 -5.03 -5.27 -1.63
CA TRP A 48 -3.75 -5.89 -1.91
C TRP A 48 -3.90 -7.23 -2.62
N VAL A 49 -4.56 -8.20 -1.99
CA VAL A 49 -4.58 -9.59 -2.50
C VAL A 49 -5.28 -9.67 -3.85
N VAL A 50 -6.37 -8.92 -4.05
CA VAL A 50 -7.08 -8.87 -5.34
C VAL A 50 -6.22 -8.30 -6.46
N ARG A 51 -5.31 -7.36 -6.17
CA ARG A 51 -4.49 -6.68 -7.19
C ARG A 51 -3.16 -7.37 -7.47
N PHE A 52 -2.51 -7.87 -6.42
CA PHE A 52 -1.13 -8.37 -6.48
C PHE A 52 -1.00 -9.86 -6.13
N GLY A 53 -2.09 -10.50 -5.73
CA GLY A 53 -2.07 -11.85 -5.17
C GLY A 53 -1.65 -11.89 -3.69
N ALA A 54 -1.62 -13.11 -3.13
CA ALA A 54 -1.21 -13.32 -1.75
C ALA A 54 0.32 -13.15 -1.62
N PRO A 55 0.81 -12.26 -0.75
CA PRO A 55 2.24 -12.15 -0.48
C PRO A 55 2.75 -13.41 0.23
N SER A 56 4.00 -13.79 -0.03
CA SER A 56 4.62 -14.91 0.70
C SER A 56 4.81 -14.60 2.19
N ILE A 57 5.19 -13.36 2.51
CA ILE A 57 5.46 -12.91 3.88
C ILE A 57 4.79 -11.56 4.13
N ILE A 58 4.08 -11.45 5.24
CA ILE A 58 3.62 -10.16 5.78
C ILE A 58 4.39 -9.86 7.06
N THR A 59 4.89 -8.63 7.18
CA THR A 59 5.43 -8.11 8.45
C THR A 59 4.53 -6.99 8.98
N THR A 60 4.06 -7.12 10.21
CA THR A 60 3.28 -6.11 10.95
C THR A 60 3.88 -5.88 12.32
N ASP A 61 3.49 -4.79 12.98
CA ASP A 61 3.69 -4.63 14.42
C ASP A 61 2.81 -5.61 15.22
N GLN A 62 2.89 -5.50 16.55
CA GLN A 62 2.13 -6.32 17.49
C GLN A 62 0.76 -5.70 17.83
N GLY A 63 0.23 -4.82 16.98
CA GLY A 63 -1.10 -4.26 17.15
C GLY A 63 -2.17 -5.35 17.16
N GLY A 64 -3.17 -5.21 18.04
CA GLY A 64 -4.23 -6.21 18.24
C GLY A 64 -5.00 -6.55 16.95
N GLN A 65 -5.14 -5.56 16.05
CA GLN A 65 -5.75 -5.70 14.73
C GLN A 65 -5.01 -6.65 13.79
N PHE A 66 -3.72 -6.86 13.99
CA PHE A 66 -2.91 -7.79 13.20
C PHE A 66 -2.67 -9.12 13.93
N GLU A 67 -2.84 -9.16 15.25
CA GLU A 67 -2.56 -10.34 16.06
C GLU A 67 -3.76 -11.26 16.30
N GLY A 68 -4.97 -10.75 16.11
CA GLY A 68 -6.16 -11.55 16.41
C GLY A 68 -6.45 -12.68 15.41
N GLY A 69 -7.43 -13.51 15.79
CA GLY A 69 -7.74 -14.77 15.11
C GLY A 69 -8.06 -14.60 13.63
N LEU A 70 -8.97 -13.69 13.29
CA LEU A 70 -9.42 -13.50 11.91
C LEU A 70 -8.28 -13.15 10.96
N PHE A 71 -7.43 -12.17 11.31
CA PHE A 71 -6.32 -11.77 10.44
C PHE A 71 -5.31 -12.93 10.26
N ARG A 72 -5.06 -13.69 11.33
CA ARG A 72 -4.21 -14.88 11.29
C ARG A 72 -4.80 -15.98 10.41
N ASP A 73 -6.09 -16.20 10.48
CA ASP A 73 -6.79 -17.22 9.70
C ASP A 73 -6.85 -16.84 8.22
N VAL A 74 -7.04 -15.56 7.90
CA VAL A 74 -6.91 -15.02 6.55
C VAL A 74 -5.51 -15.27 5.98
N CYS A 75 -4.47 -15.06 6.78
CA CYS A 75 -3.08 -15.33 6.38
C CYS A 75 -2.87 -16.83 6.12
N LYS A 76 -3.27 -17.69 7.05
CA LYS A 76 -3.14 -19.15 6.92
C LYS A 76 -3.86 -19.69 5.70
N ALA A 77 -5.12 -19.28 5.48
CA ALA A 77 -5.94 -19.74 4.36
C ALA A 77 -5.34 -19.38 3.00
N ARG A 78 -4.51 -18.34 2.93
CA ARG A 78 -3.84 -17.88 1.70
C ARG A 78 -2.37 -18.26 1.63
N GLY A 79 -1.87 -19.09 2.56
CA GLY A 79 -0.47 -19.53 2.59
C GLY A 79 0.52 -18.40 2.91
N ILE A 80 0.07 -17.35 3.60
CA ILE A 80 0.89 -16.18 3.94
C ILE A 80 1.61 -16.43 5.27
N ASP A 81 2.95 -16.32 5.26
CA ASP A 81 3.76 -16.34 6.47
C ASP A 81 3.72 -14.97 7.17
N LYS A 82 2.97 -14.88 8.27
CA LYS A 82 2.88 -13.66 9.07
C LYS A 82 4.02 -13.59 10.09
N LYS A 83 4.83 -12.54 9.96
CA LYS A 83 5.92 -12.18 10.88
C LYS A 83 5.61 -10.91 11.66
N ARG A 84 6.13 -10.83 12.88
CA ARG A 84 6.12 -9.62 13.70
C ARG A 84 7.36 -8.79 13.40
N THR A 85 7.25 -7.46 13.40
CA THR A 85 8.42 -6.59 13.48
C THR A 85 9.05 -6.79 14.86
N THR A 86 10.31 -7.19 14.87
CA THR A 86 11.14 -7.18 16.07
C THR A 86 11.87 -5.84 16.11
N SER A 87 12.11 -5.31 17.31
CA SER A 87 12.90 -4.09 17.50
C SER A 87 14.32 -4.20 16.91
N TYR A 88 14.79 -5.43 16.66
CA TYR A 88 16.11 -5.78 16.14
C TYR A 88 16.21 -5.89 14.61
N HIS A 89 15.17 -5.50 13.84
CA HIS A 89 15.22 -5.48 12.36
C HIS A 89 15.12 -4.07 11.76
N PRO A 90 16.13 -3.19 12.00
CA PRO A 90 16.10 -1.79 11.61
C PRO A 90 15.95 -1.56 10.09
N GLN A 91 16.46 -2.48 9.24
CA GLN A 91 16.28 -2.37 7.79
C GLN A 91 14.82 -2.54 7.37
N SER A 92 14.08 -3.43 8.04
CA SER A 92 12.69 -3.72 7.71
C SER A 92 11.74 -2.64 8.21
N ASN A 93 11.99 -2.12 9.41
CA ASN A 93 11.23 -1.02 10.00
C ASN A 93 11.54 0.30 9.29
N GLY A 94 12.80 0.54 8.93
CA GLY A 94 13.22 1.79 8.29
C GLY A 94 12.54 2.07 6.95
N ILE A 95 12.06 1.06 6.23
CA ILE A 95 11.30 1.27 4.98
C ILE A 95 9.93 1.87 5.27
N VAL A 96 9.21 1.29 6.24
CA VAL A 96 7.88 1.74 6.65
C VAL A 96 7.97 3.11 7.31
N GLU A 97 8.95 3.31 8.20
CA GLU A 97 9.19 4.59 8.88
C GLU A 97 9.48 5.72 7.88
N ARG A 98 10.34 5.47 6.88
CA ARG A 98 10.62 6.43 5.81
C ARG A 98 9.36 6.75 5.01
N PHE A 99 8.60 5.73 4.62
CA PHE A 99 7.34 5.93 3.91
C PHE A 99 6.34 6.75 4.71
N HIS A 100 6.13 6.44 5.99
CA HIS A 100 5.23 7.20 6.86
C HIS A 100 5.66 8.66 7.00
N ARG A 101 6.96 8.91 7.13
CA ARG A 101 7.50 10.27 7.20
C ARG A 101 7.20 11.03 5.90
N ASP A 102 7.44 10.41 4.75
CA ASP A 102 7.22 11.04 3.46
C ASP A 102 5.72 11.26 3.18
N LEU A 103 4.87 10.30 3.55
CA LEU A 103 3.41 10.42 3.48
C LEU A 103 2.90 11.60 4.33
N LYS A 104 3.32 11.66 5.60
CA LYS A 104 2.94 12.75 6.51
C LYS A 104 3.44 14.11 6.02
N ALA A 105 4.66 14.18 5.50
CA ALA A 105 5.21 15.40 4.95
C ALA A 105 4.41 15.86 3.72
N ALA A 106 4.14 14.96 2.77
CA ALA A 106 3.39 15.28 1.55
C ALA A 106 1.95 15.71 1.83
N LEU A 107 1.29 15.10 2.82
CA LEU A 107 -0.04 15.52 3.27
C LEU A 107 0.00 16.92 3.91
N ARG A 108 1.01 17.22 4.74
CA ARG A 108 1.15 18.55 5.38
C ARG A 108 1.45 19.68 4.39
N CYS A 109 2.13 19.39 3.28
CA CYS A 109 2.45 20.41 2.28
C CYS A 109 1.24 20.89 1.48
N ARG A 110 0.13 20.14 1.50
CA ARG A 110 -1.11 20.53 0.84
C ARG A 110 -1.91 21.40 1.83
N ARG A 111 -2.10 22.67 1.45
CA ARG A 111 -2.54 23.78 2.34
C ARG A 111 -3.95 23.57 2.93
N GLU A 112 -4.73 22.64 2.39
CA GLU A 112 -6.04 22.23 2.90
C GLU A 112 -5.87 20.97 3.75
N SER A 113 -5.34 21.12 4.97
CA SER A 113 -5.13 20.00 5.89
C SER A 113 -6.42 19.28 6.31
N GLU A 114 -7.58 19.92 6.11
CA GLU A 114 -8.91 19.36 6.35
C GLU A 114 -9.38 18.41 5.24
N GLU A 115 -8.65 18.30 4.12
CA GLU A 115 -8.98 17.43 2.99
C GLU A 115 -7.87 16.40 2.72
N TRP A 116 -7.22 15.90 3.77
CA TRP A 116 -6.17 14.88 3.60
C TRP A 116 -6.67 13.67 2.82
N LEU A 117 -7.95 13.33 2.97
CA LEU A 117 -8.62 12.22 2.30
C LEU A 117 -8.69 12.44 0.78
N ASP A 118 -9.11 13.63 0.34
CA ASP A 118 -9.20 13.98 -1.08
C ASP A 118 -7.81 14.09 -1.73
N ASN A 119 -6.83 14.54 -0.95
CA ASN A 119 -5.45 14.67 -1.39
C ASN A 119 -4.65 13.36 -1.39
N LEU A 120 -5.13 12.31 -0.72
CA LEU A 120 -4.39 11.07 -0.51
C LEU A 120 -3.95 10.44 -1.83
N GLN A 121 -4.85 10.34 -2.81
CA GLN A 121 -4.51 9.72 -4.11
C GLN A 121 -3.46 10.51 -4.89
N ALA A 122 -3.52 11.85 -4.85
CA ALA A 122 -2.53 12.71 -5.48
C ALA A 122 -1.16 12.61 -4.79
N VAL A 123 -1.13 12.48 -3.46
CA VAL A 123 0.10 12.20 -2.72
C VAL A 123 0.66 10.82 -3.08
N MET A 124 -0.19 9.80 -3.13
CA MET A 124 0.23 8.44 -3.47
C MET A 124 0.78 8.34 -4.89
N LEU A 125 0.22 9.09 -5.86
CA LEU A 125 0.79 9.22 -7.19
C LEU A 125 2.24 9.71 -7.13
N GLY A 126 2.52 10.81 -6.43
CA GLY A 126 3.88 11.33 -6.28
C GLY A 126 4.83 10.36 -5.58
N LEU A 127 4.35 9.62 -4.58
CA LEU A 127 5.16 8.60 -3.89
C LEU A 127 5.44 7.37 -4.76
N ARG A 128 4.57 7.07 -5.73
CA ARG A 128 4.73 5.95 -6.69
C ARG A 128 5.62 6.29 -7.88
N THR A 129 5.74 7.57 -8.25
CA THR A 129 6.52 8.01 -9.43
C THR A 129 7.87 8.63 -9.08
N ARG A 130 8.13 8.96 -7.81
CA ARG A 130 9.47 9.41 -7.38
C ARG A 130 10.50 8.29 -7.49
N GLN A 131 11.72 8.63 -7.88
CA GLN A 131 12.83 7.67 -7.92
C GLN A 131 13.16 7.15 -6.52
N ILE A 132 13.45 5.86 -6.42
CA ILE A 132 13.90 5.22 -5.19
C ILE A 132 15.39 5.51 -5.04
N LEU A 133 15.78 6.03 -3.86
CA LEU A 133 17.19 6.33 -3.57
C LEU A 133 18.09 5.10 -3.78
N GLY A 134 19.15 5.28 -4.55
CA GLY A 134 20.09 4.21 -4.92
C GLY A 134 19.65 3.37 -6.12
N THR A 135 18.59 3.77 -6.82
CA THR A 135 18.15 3.18 -8.09
C THR A 135 17.74 4.30 -9.06
N ASP A 136 17.73 4.02 -10.36
CA ASP A 136 17.22 4.96 -11.37
C ASP A 136 15.72 4.76 -11.65
N MET A 137 15.04 3.95 -10.84
CA MET A 137 13.65 3.56 -11.05
C MET A 137 12.74 4.05 -9.93
N SER A 138 11.50 4.34 -10.29
CA SER A 138 10.39 4.61 -9.38
C SER A 138 9.68 3.31 -8.96
N PRO A 139 8.90 3.35 -7.87
CA PRO A 139 8.10 2.20 -7.47
C PRO A 139 7.13 1.72 -8.56
N ALA A 140 6.56 2.64 -9.34
CA ALA A 140 5.65 2.30 -10.43
C ALA A 140 6.36 1.54 -11.55
N GLU A 141 7.55 1.98 -11.95
CA GLU A 141 8.34 1.29 -12.98
C GLU A 141 8.69 -0.13 -12.55
N LEU A 142 9.17 -0.31 -11.32
CA LEU A 142 9.50 -1.65 -10.78
C LEU A 142 8.27 -2.54 -10.59
N CYS A 143 7.11 -1.97 -10.24
CA CYS A 143 5.90 -2.74 -9.99
C CYS A 143 5.25 -3.22 -11.28
N VAL A 144 5.21 -2.39 -12.32
CA VAL A 144 4.58 -2.71 -13.61
C VAL A 144 5.52 -3.52 -14.51
N PHE A 145 6.83 -3.27 -14.43
CA PHE A 145 7.82 -3.90 -15.31
C PHE A 145 8.94 -4.60 -14.53
N PRO A 146 8.64 -5.65 -13.73
CA PRO A 146 9.63 -6.31 -12.86
C PRO A 146 10.75 -7.08 -13.60
N GLY A 147 10.90 -6.93 -14.92
CA GLY A 147 11.90 -7.64 -15.73
C GLY A 147 12.45 -6.89 -16.95
N TYR A 148 12.05 -5.63 -17.21
CA TYR A 148 12.57 -4.87 -18.35
C TYR A 148 13.86 -4.12 -17.97
N PHE A 149 14.93 -4.88 -17.78
CA PHE A 149 16.28 -4.34 -18.03
C PHE A 149 16.47 -4.42 -19.56
N ALA A 150 16.62 -3.26 -20.19
CA ALA A 150 16.74 -3.02 -21.64
C ALA A 150 15.44 -2.75 -22.40
N ILE A 151 15.56 -1.78 -23.32
CA ILE A 151 14.55 -1.24 -24.22
C ILE A 151 13.67 -0.16 -23.58
N THR A 152 14.15 1.08 -23.72
CA THR A 152 13.36 2.31 -23.78
C THR A 152 12.01 2.07 -24.47
N MET A 153 10.91 2.12 -23.73
CA MET A 153 9.57 2.03 -24.31
C MET A 153 8.64 3.07 -23.69
N THR A 154 8.27 4.03 -24.53
CA THR A 154 7.07 4.86 -24.42
C THR A 154 5.86 3.95 -24.16
N THR A 155 5.27 4.02 -22.97
CA THR A 155 4.07 3.26 -22.62
C THR A 155 2.91 3.67 -23.53
N THR A 156 2.52 2.82 -24.47
CA THR A 156 1.25 2.93 -25.18
C THR A 156 0.23 2.07 -24.44
N LEU A 157 -0.76 2.71 -23.80
CA LEU A 157 -1.94 2.01 -23.30
C LEU A 157 -2.75 1.48 -24.49
N ILE A 158 -2.83 0.16 -24.65
CA ILE A 158 -3.78 -0.45 -25.59
C ILE A 158 -5.15 -0.43 -24.92
N LEU A 159 -5.94 0.62 -25.17
CA LEU A 159 -7.38 0.60 -24.95
C LEU A 159 -8.01 -0.26 -26.04
N ALA A 160 -8.10 -1.58 -25.81
CA ALA A 160 -8.91 -2.43 -26.67
C ALA A 160 -10.39 -2.06 -26.47
N SER A 161 -10.96 -1.33 -27.43
CA SER A 161 -12.40 -1.15 -27.52
C SER A 161 -13.05 -2.51 -27.82
N SER A 162 -13.67 -3.13 -26.82
CA SER A 162 -14.55 -4.28 -27.05
C SER A 162 -15.85 -3.79 -27.67
N ARG A 163 -15.89 -3.70 -29.00
CA ARG A 163 -17.17 -3.77 -29.70
C ARG A 163 -17.68 -5.21 -29.64
N SER A 164 -18.81 -5.36 -28.92
CA SER A 164 -19.86 -6.37 -29.12
C SER A 164 -19.43 -7.83 -29.21
N LEU A 165 -19.42 -8.53 -28.07
CA LEU A 165 -19.69 -9.98 -27.99
C LEU A 165 -20.35 -10.32 -26.64
N PHE A 166 -21.55 -9.79 -26.40
CA PHE A 166 -22.49 -10.36 -25.43
C PHE A 166 -23.91 -10.05 -25.92
N TYR A 167 -24.75 -11.10 -25.95
CA TYR A 167 -26.03 -11.27 -26.65
C TYR A 167 -25.90 -11.68 -28.12
N ASP A 168 -25.76 -12.99 -28.35
CA ASP A 168 -26.84 -13.82 -28.91
C ASP A 168 -26.77 -15.23 -28.29
#